data_AF-A0A1B6CEN1-F1
#
_entry.id   AF-A0A1B6CEN1-F1
#
_cell.length_a   1.000
_cell.length_b   1.000
_cell.length_c   1.000
_cell.angle_alpha   90.00
_cell.angle_beta   90.00
_cell.angle_gamma   90.00
#
_symmetry.space_group_name_H-M   'P 1'
#
loop_
_entity.id
_entity.type
_entity.pdbx_description
1 polymer ?
#
loop_
_entity_poly.entity_id
_entity_poly.type
_entity_poly.pdbx_seq_one_letter_code
_entity_poly.pdbx_strand_id
1 'polypeptide(L)'
;MIAKVTAPDLAQDVAGAEVLLSRHQEHKTEIDTRADAFTNFYATGNTLINQGHFLANEIQDKIRVLEQRKHLLNDTWERRKIIYEQNLDTQMFKREADLLENWIVSREPTLQDGKLGESIPQVEELIRKHEDFEKTIEAQEDKFHALRRITLLERAFQRQQEAELAARQAEKERVEKERVEARKRREVQRITDERRREGERRQGQRDLRPGQEMNGGIEISDKPTRLPHETADSPIGLQKSSSISSLFGDRLNRKGDIKRAESMKSDLKKPKRTPSFTTRRRTQSFRKLQKLEQLDQLPPVEIQGILDRKHELQSGGKKAAIRSWKTLYTVLCGQLLCFFKDQDDFVASKAATSPIIIFKAK
;
A
#
# COMPACT_ATOMS: atom_id res chain seq x y z
N MET A 1 19.87 5.37 28.24
CA MET A 1 19.76 6.45 27.24
C MET A 1 18.61 6.20 26.28
N ILE A 2 18.56 5.05 25.57
CA ILE A 2 17.43 4.69 24.69
C ILE A 2 16.06 4.78 25.39
N ALA A 3 15.92 4.25 26.61
CA ALA A 3 14.68 4.34 27.39
C ALA A 3 14.29 5.79 27.77
N LYS A 4 15.27 6.70 27.92
CA LYS A 4 15.00 8.13 28.17
C LYS A 4 14.51 8.84 26.91
N VAL A 5 15.07 8.45 25.76
CA VAL A 5 14.69 8.97 24.44
C VAL A 5 13.29 8.51 24.02
N THR A 6 12.88 7.29 24.39
CA THR A 6 11.64 6.66 23.91
C THR A 6 10.45 6.80 24.88
N ALA A 7 10.41 7.87 25.67
CA ALA A 7 9.26 8.14 26.55
C ALA A 7 7.94 8.05 25.76
N PRO A 8 6.87 7.43 26.29
CA PRO A 8 5.66 7.17 25.50
C PRO A 8 4.86 8.44 25.21
N ASP A 9 4.94 9.44 26.09
CA ASP A 9 4.02 10.57 26.09
C ASP A 9 4.34 11.61 25.01
N LEU A 10 3.28 12.16 24.42
CA LEU A 10 3.31 13.32 23.53
C LEU A 10 2.52 14.45 24.16
N ALA A 11 2.91 15.69 23.85
CA ALA A 11 2.20 16.85 24.36
C ALA A 11 0.88 17.07 23.62
N GLN A 12 -0.05 17.72 24.33
CA GLN A 12 -1.40 18.07 23.85
C GLN A 12 -1.54 19.56 23.54
N ASP A 13 -0.45 20.32 23.68
CA ASP A 13 -0.36 21.74 23.41
C ASP A 13 1.01 22.10 22.83
N VAL A 14 1.13 23.33 22.31
CA VAL A 14 2.35 23.80 21.66
C VAL A 14 3.49 23.94 22.67
N ALA A 15 3.22 24.51 23.85
CA ALA A 15 4.24 24.73 24.88
C ALA A 15 4.84 23.42 25.39
N GLY A 16 4.01 22.41 25.66
CA GLY A 16 4.49 21.09 26.04
C GLY A 16 5.30 20.42 24.94
N ALA A 17 4.90 20.57 23.67
CA ALA A 17 5.62 19.99 22.54
C ALA A 17 7.00 20.63 22.36
N GLU A 18 7.12 21.96 22.52
CA GLU A 18 8.40 22.68 22.50
C GLU A 18 9.34 22.23 23.62
N VAL A 19 8.81 22.06 24.84
CA VAL A 19 9.60 21.55 25.99
C VAL A 19 10.12 20.13 25.72
N LEU A 20 9.29 19.24 25.16
CA LEU A 20 9.71 17.89 24.79
C LEU A 20 10.83 17.91 23.74
N LEU A 21 10.72 18.78 22.73
CA LEU A 21 11.74 18.91 21.69
C LEU A 21 13.05 19.48 22.26
N SER A 22 12.96 20.48 23.14
CA SER A 22 14.12 21.06 23.83
C SER A 22 14.85 20.00 24.67
N ARG A 23 14.14 19.24 25.50
CA ARG A 23 14.70 18.13 26.28
C ARG A 23 15.31 17.04 25.39
N HIS A 24 14.68 16.74 24.26
CA HIS A 24 15.22 15.77 23.30
C HIS A 24 16.54 16.25 22.68
N GLN A 25 16.68 17.57 22.46
CA GLN A 25 17.94 18.19 22.03
C GLN A 25 19.02 18.13 23.13
N GLU A 26 18.67 18.28 24.41
CA GLU A 26 19.61 18.06 25.52
C GLU A 26 20.14 16.60 25.53
N HIS A 27 19.29 15.62 25.20
CA HIS A 27 19.75 14.24 25.06
C HIS A 27 20.75 14.09 23.90
N LYS A 28 20.61 14.88 22.83
CA LYS A 28 21.58 14.89 21.73
C LYS A 28 22.92 15.43 22.16
N THR A 29 22.94 16.53 22.91
CA THR A 29 24.20 17.09 23.42
C THR A 29 24.89 16.10 24.37
N GLU A 30 24.14 15.40 25.22
CA GLU A 30 24.69 14.33 26.07
C GLU A 30 25.29 13.17 25.25
N ILE A 31 24.68 12.81 24.12
CA ILE A 31 25.21 11.78 23.20
C ILE A 31 26.50 12.27 22.55
N ASP A 32 26.51 13.51 22.06
CA ASP A 32 27.61 14.09 21.30
C ASP A 32 28.86 14.33 22.16
N THR A 33 28.67 14.78 23.40
CA THR A 33 29.77 14.96 24.36
C THR A 33 30.53 13.67 24.65
N ARG A 34 29.90 12.49 24.44
CA ARG A 34 30.54 11.19 24.62
C ARG A 34 31.25 10.68 23.35
N ALA A 35 31.18 11.40 22.24
CA ALA A 35 31.72 10.96 20.96
C ALA A 35 33.22 10.62 21.04
N ASP A 36 34.00 11.47 21.70
CA ASP A 36 35.45 11.27 21.84
C ASP A 36 35.78 10.01 22.66
N ALA A 37 34.97 9.69 23.68
CA ALA A 37 35.15 8.48 24.47
C ALA A 37 34.98 7.21 23.60
N PHE A 38 34.03 7.22 22.66
CA PHE A 38 33.89 6.12 21.69
C PHE A 38 35.09 6.06 20.75
N THR A 39 35.52 7.20 20.20
CA THR A 39 36.69 7.27 19.30
C THR A 39 37.95 6.73 19.97
N ASN A 40 38.20 7.13 21.21
CA ASN A 40 39.32 6.65 22.01
C ASN A 40 39.22 5.14 22.27
N PHE A 41 38.04 4.64 22.64
CA PHE A 41 37.82 3.21 22.85
C PHE A 41 38.12 2.39 21.59
N TYR A 42 37.63 2.83 20.43
CA TYR A 42 37.89 2.16 19.15
C TYR A 42 39.36 2.21 18.77
N ALA A 43 40.02 3.36 18.95
CA ALA A 43 41.44 3.51 18.67
C ALA A 43 42.27 2.54 19.52
N THR A 44 42.08 2.54 20.85
CA THR A 44 42.79 1.64 21.76
C THR A 44 42.51 0.16 21.45
N GLY A 45 41.25 -0.20 21.20
CA GLY A 45 40.88 -1.57 20.86
C GLY A 45 41.52 -2.06 19.56
N ASN A 46 41.52 -1.23 18.51
CA ASN A 46 42.17 -1.54 17.24
C ASN A 46 43.70 -1.65 17.38
N THR A 47 44.33 -0.81 18.22
CA THR A 47 45.76 -0.93 18.53
C THR A 47 46.09 -2.29 19.16
N LEU A 48 45.29 -2.76 20.13
CA LEU A 48 45.50 -4.06 20.78
C LEU A 48 45.33 -5.23 19.80
N ILE A 49 44.36 -5.14 18.89
CA ILE A 49 44.15 -6.14 17.84
C ILE A 49 45.36 -6.18 16.90
N ASN A 50 45.83 -5.02 16.44
CA ASN A 50 46.99 -4.92 15.54
C ASN A 50 48.29 -5.41 16.19
N GLN A 51 48.41 -5.31 17.50
CA GLN A 51 49.55 -5.85 18.28
C GLN A 51 49.47 -7.37 18.51
N GLY A 52 48.41 -8.04 18.05
CA GLY A 52 48.24 -9.48 18.23
C GLY A 52 47.88 -9.88 19.66
N HIS A 53 47.15 -9.03 20.39
CA HIS A 53 46.72 -9.33 21.76
C HIS A 53 45.93 -10.66 21.81
N PHE A 54 46.14 -11.48 22.84
CA PHE A 54 45.55 -12.83 22.96
C PHE A 54 44.01 -12.85 22.96
N LEU A 55 43.37 -11.74 23.34
CA LEU A 55 41.91 -11.52 23.29
C LEU A 55 41.44 -10.73 22.05
N ALA A 56 42.24 -10.62 20.99
CA ALA A 56 41.91 -9.79 19.83
C ALA A 56 40.51 -10.06 19.25
N ASN A 57 40.10 -11.33 19.19
CA ASN A 57 38.75 -11.71 18.73
C ASN A 57 37.64 -11.16 19.64
N GLU A 58 37.80 -11.28 20.97
CA GLU A 58 36.81 -10.75 21.91
C GLU A 58 36.75 -9.22 21.89
N ILE A 59 37.92 -8.56 21.74
CA ILE A 59 38.01 -7.10 21.61
C ILE A 59 37.27 -6.65 20.34
N GLN A 60 37.50 -7.34 19.21
CA GLN A 60 36.83 -7.05 17.95
C GLN A 60 35.31 -7.19 18.05
N ASP A 61 34.83 -8.24 18.72
CA ASP A 61 33.39 -8.43 18.93
C ASP A 61 32.80 -7.34 19.84
N LYS A 62 33.51 -6.93 20.90
CA LYS A 62 33.06 -5.82 21.76
C LYS A 62 33.02 -4.49 21.02
N ILE A 63 34.00 -4.21 20.15
CA ILE A 63 33.98 -3.02 19.27
C ILE A 63 32.74 -3.04 18.39
N ARG A 64 32.50 -4.14 17.67
CA ARG A 64 31.32 -4.31 16.79
C ARG A 64 30.00 -4.10 17.53
N VAL A 65 29.85 -4.72 18.71
CA VAL A 65 28.64 -4.57 19.54
C VAL A 65 28.45 -3.11 19.97
N LEU A 66 29.53 -2.42 20.34
CA LEU A 66 29.45 -1.02 20.75
C LEU A 66 29.09 -0.09 19.58
N GLU A 67 29.66 -0.31 18.39
CA GLU A 67 29.31 0.40 17.16
C GLU A 67 27.83 0.23 16.83
N GLN A 68 27.35 -1.02 16.81
CA GLN A 68 25.94 -1.33 16.56
C GLN A 68 25.02 -0.62 17.57
N ARG A 69 25.38 -0.63 18.86
CA ARG A 69 24.60 0.07 19.90
C ARG A 69 24.62 1.58 19.74
N LYS A 70 25.75 2.18 19.35
CA LYS A 70 25.87 3.61 19.05
C LYS A 70 25.00 3.98 17.85
N HIS A 71 25.03 3.19 16.78
CA HIS A 71 24.16 3.38 15.62
C HIS A 71 22.69 3.29 16.00
N LEU A 72 22.29 2.24 16.71
CA LEU A 72 20.91 2.06 17.17
C LEU A 72 20.42 3.24 18.04
N LEU A 73 21.28 3.77 18.92
CA LEU A 73 20.95 4.92 19.74
C LEU A 73 20.69 6.18 18.90
N ASN A 74 21.59 6.49 17.95
CA ASN A 74 21.43 7.65 17.06
C ASN A 74 20.18 7.52 16.20
N ASP A 75 19.97 6.35 15.60
CA ASP A 75 18.78 6.03 14.82
C ASP A 75 17.50 6.21 15.65
N THR A 76 17.50 5.73 16.90
CA THR A 76 16.34 5.85 17.78
C THR A 76 16.07 7.31 18.17
N TRP A 77 17.14 8.08 18.41
CA TRP A 77 17.03 9.51 18.67
C TRP A 77 16.45 10.27 17.47
N GLU A 78 16.93 10.00 16.26
CA GLU A 78 16.43 10.65 15.05
C GLU A 78 14.96 10.30 14.77
N ARG A 79 14.62 9.01 14.86
CA ARG A 79 13.22 8.56 14.71
C ARG A 79 12.30 9.25 15.71
N ARG A 80 12.74 9.41 16.96
CA ARG A 80 11.95 10.11 17.97
C ARG A 80 11.85 11.61 17.71
N LYS A 81 12.92 12.25 17.22
CA LYS A 81 12.92 13.67 16.84
C LYS A 81 11.82 13.96 15.83
N ILE A 82 11.72 13.14 14.79
CA ILE A 82 10.69 13.25 13.75
C ILE A 82 9.28 13.18 14.36
N ILE A 83 9.05 12.29 15.33
CA ILE A 83 7.75 12.17 16.02
C ILE A 83 7.43 13.45 16.81
N TYR A 84 8.41 14.03 17.53
CA TYR A 84 8.19 15.28 18.25
C TYR A 84 7.96 16.47 17.32
N GLU A 85 8.68 16.56 16.21
CA GLU A 85 8.46 17.60 15.18
C GLU A 85 7.07 17.48 14.55
N GLN A 86 6.62 16.26 14.25
CA GLN A 86 5.25 16.00 13.77
C GLN A 86 4.19 16.38 14.81
N ASN A 87 4.42 16.07 16.08
CA ASN A 87 3.51 16.44 17.16
C ASN A 87 3.43 17.96 17.32
N LEU A 88 4.57 18.66 17.34
CA LEU A 88 4.61 20.13 17.43
C LEU A 88 3.84 20.78 16.28
N ASP A 89 4.09 20.38 15.04
CA ASP A 89 3.39 20.89 13.86
C ASP A 89 1.87 20.67 13.95
N THR A 90 1.46 19.49 14.44
CA THR A 90 0.04 19.15 14.67
C THR A 90 -0.58 20.05 15.75
N GLN A 91 0.12 20.30 16.86
CA GLN A 91 -0.41 21.16 17.92
C GLN A 91 -0.48 22.64 17.48
N MET A 92 0.48 23.10 16.69
CA MET A 92 0.44 24.45 16.11
C MET A 92 -0.76 24.60 15.16
N PHE A 93 -0.96 23.63 14.27
CA PHE A 93 -2.11 23.59 13.37
C PHE A 93 -3.43 23.60 14.15
N LYS A 94 -3.56 22.71 15.15
CA LYS A 94 -4.76 22.62 15.99
C LYS A 94 -5.07 23.96 16.67
N ARG A 95 -4.06 24.59 17.30
CA ARG A 95 -4.23 25.89 17.93
C ARG A 95 -4.69 26.96 16.94
N GLU A 96 -4.11 27.01 15.75
CA GLU A 96 -4.51 27.96 14.70
C GLU A 96 -5.94 27.71 14.22
N ALA A 97 -6.34 26.45 14.05
CA ALA A 97 -7.70 26.06 13.73
C ALA A 97 -8.70 26.47 14.82
N ASP A 98 -8.40 26.15 16.08
CA ASP A 98 -9.24 26.50 17.23
C ASP A 98 -9.39 28.04 17.34
N LEU A 99 -8.33 28.80 17.09
CA LEU A 99 -8.38 30.27 17.11
C LEU A 99 -9.30 30.83 16.01
N LEU A 100 -9.21 30.30 14.79
CA LEU A 100 -10.05 30.74 13.68
C LEU A 100 -11.50 30.27 13.83
N GLU A 101 -11.73 29.08 14.35
CA GLU A 101 -13.08 28.59 14.68
C GLU A 101 -13.75 29.49 15.72
N ASN A 102 -13.05 29.79 16.83
CA ASN A 102 -13.55 30.73 17.84
C ASN A 102 -13.80 32.12 17.26
N TRP A 103 -12.95 32.57 16.32
CA TRP A 103 -13.17 33.84 15.64
C TRP A 103 -14.46 33.82 14.81
N ILE A 104 -14.70 32.77 14.01
CA ILE A 104 -15.96 32.59 13.25
C ILE A 104 -17.16 32.60 14.19
N VAL A 105 -17.13 31.77 15.23
CA VAL A 105 -18.21 31.65 16.22
C VAL A 105 -18.51 32.99 16.88
N SER A 106 -17.50 33.81 17.17
CA SER A 106 -17.69 35.14 17.75
C SER A 106 -18.36 36.15 16.80
N ARG A 107 -18.32 35.91 15.48
CA ARG A 107 -18.90 36.78 14.45
C ARG A 107 -20.29 36.34 14.00
N GLU A 108 -20.62 35.07 14.18
CA GLU A 108 -21.93 34.50 13.86
C GLU A 108 -23.12 35.33 14.37
N PRO A 109 -23.14 35.85 15.62
CA PRO A 109 -24.27 36.63 16.11
C PRO A 109 -24.50 37.94 15.34
N THR A 110 -23.43 38.57 14.85
CA THR A 110 -23.52 39.80 14.04
C THR A 110 -24.21 39.53 12.71
N LEU A 111 -23.97 38.36 12.12
CA LEU A 111 -24.62 37.92 10.88
C LEU A 111 -26.08 37.48 11.08
N GLN A 112 -26.42 37.03 12.29
CA GLN A 112 -27.78 36.63 12.65
C GLN A 112 -28.66 37.83 13.07
N ASP A 113 -28.11 39.05 13.22
CA ASP A 113 -28.92 40.22 13.52
C ASP A 113 -29.77 40.62 12.29
N GLY A 114 -31.05 40.24 12.32
CA GLY A 114 -32.01 40.50 11.24
C GLY A 114 -32.57 41.94 11.19
N LYS A 115 -31.96 42.89 11.89
CA LYS A 115 -32.42 44.30 11.89
C LYS A 115 -32.08 44.98 10.57
N LEU A 116 -33.10 45.50 9.91
CA LEU A 116 -32.96 46.23 8.64
C LEU A 116 -32.93 47.75 8.81
N GLY A 117 -33.21 48.26 10.01
CA GLY A 117 -33.34 49.69 10.29
C GLY A 117 -34.71 50.27 9.94
N GLU A 118 -35.11 51.33 10.64
CA GLU A 118 -36.43 51.97 10.55
C GLU A 118 -36.39 53.32 9.82
N SER A 119 -35.19 53.81 9.48
CA SER A 119 -34.97 55.09 8.80
C SER A 119 -33.78 55.01 7.83
N ILE A 120 -33.76 55.87 6.82
CA ILE A 120 -32.66 55.93 5.83
C ILE A 120 -31.28 56.07 6.52
N PRO A 121 -31.07 56.98 7.49
CA PRO A 121 -29.77 57.09 8.16
C PRO A 121 -29.37 55.83 8.92
N GLN A 122 -30.34 55.09 9.48
CA GLN A 122 -30.07 53.84 10.19
C GLN A 122 -29.70 52.72 9.21
N VAL A 123 -30.34 52.67 8.04
CA VAL A 123 -29.99 51.73 6.96
C VAL A 123 -28.58 51.98 6.45
N GLU A 124 -28.23 53.25 6.17
CA GLU A 124 -26.88 53.64 5.74
C GLU A 124 -25.80 53.24 6.75
N GLU A 125 -26.06 53.45 8.04
CA GLU A 125 -25.17 53.03 9.11
C GLU A 125 -25.02 51.50 9.20
N LEU A 126 -26.09 50.74 8.96
CA LEU A 126 -26.02 49.27 8.91
C LEU A 126 -25.21 48.78 7.71
N ILE A 127 -25.36 49.40 6.54
CA ILE A 127 -24.55 49.11 5.35
C ILE A 127 -23.07 49.35 5.65
N ARG A 128 -22.74 50.52 6.21
CA ARG A 128 -21.36 50.86 6.57
C ARG A 128 -20.75 49.85 7.55
N LYS A 129 -21.51 49.42 8.57
CA LYS A 129 -21.07 48.37 9.50
C LYS A 129 -20.86 47.02 8.81
N HIS A 130 -21.68 46.69 7.81
CA HIS A 130 -21.54 45.47 7.04
C HIS A 130 -20.29 45.51 6.16
N GLU A 131 -20.03 46.61 5.46
CA GLU A 131 -18.80 46.80 4.68
C GLU A 131 -17.54 46.73 5.55
N ASP A 132 -17.57 47.34 6.75
CA ASP A 132 -16.49 47.23 7.72
C ASP A 132 -16.28 45.76 8.15
N PHE A 133 -17.36 45.02 8.35
CA PHE A 133 -17.30 43.60 8.68
C PHE A 133 -16.71 42.76 7.53
N GLU A 134 -17.10 42.98 6.29
CA GLU A 134 -16.53 42.31 5.11
C GLU A 134 -15.01 42.52 5.01
N LYS A 135 -14.54 43.75 5.20
CA LYS A 135 -13.10 44.06 5.25
C LYS A 135 -12.39 43.30 6.36
N THR A 136 -13.04 43.10 7.52
CA THR A 136 -12.44 42.29 8.59
C THR A 136 -12.34 40.81 8.23
N ILE A 137 -13.28 40.28 7.42
CA ILE A 137 -13.20 38.91 6.89
C ILE A 137 -12.05 38.80 5.89
N GLU A 138 -11.99 39.71 4.93
CA GLU A 138 -10.91 39.76 3.92
C GLU A 138 -9.53 39.81 4.59
N ALA A 139 -9.38 40.62 5.64
CA ALA A 139 -8.14 40.69 6.42
C ALA A 139 -7.76 39.38 7.16
N GLN A 140 -8.68 38.42 7.33
CA GLN A 140 -8.37 37.09 7.89
C GLN A 140 -8.09 36.03 6.81
N GLU A 141 -8.30 36.32 5.52
CA GLU A 141 -8.24 35.33 4.45
C GLU A 141 -6.91 34.57 4.42
N ASP A 142 -5.77 35.26 4.57
CA ASP A 142 -4.45 34.64 4.60
C ASP A 142 -4.29 33.58 5.71
N LYS A 143 -4.93 33.80 6.86
CA LYS A 143 -4.88 32.84 7.96
C LYS A 143 -5.69 31.58 7.64
N PHE A 144 -6.82 31.73 6.94
CA PHE A 144 -7.58 30.59 6.44
C PHE A 144 -6.81 29.81 5.37
N HIS A 145 -6.13 30.50 4.46
CA HIS A 145 -5.27 29.85 3.47
C HIS A 145 -4.12 29.09 4.13
N ALA A 146 -3.53 29.63 5.21
CA ALA A 146 -2.50 28.93 5.97
C ALA A 146 -2.97 27.58 6.53
N LEU A 147 -4.25 27.47 6.96
CA LEU A 147 -4.84 26.21 7.42
C LEU A 147 -5.14 25.21 6.31
N ARG A 148 -5.09 25.58 5.03
CA ARG A 148 -5.24 24.62 3.93
C ARG A 148 -4.01 23.73 3.76
N ARG A 149 -2.93 23.99 4.50
CA ARG A 149 -1.71 23.19 4.47
C ARG A 149 -1.95 21.79 5.05
N ILE A 150 -1.19 20.82 4.56
CA ILE A 150 -1.12 19.47 5.11
C ILE A 150 -0.03 19.44 6.18
N THR A 151 -0.35 18.89 7.36
CA THR A 151 0.60 18.71 8.48
C THR A 151 1.68 17.68 8.15
N LEU A 152 2.79 17.72 8.89
CA LEU A 152 3.88 16.75 8.76
C LEU A 152 3.42 15.32 9.07
N LEU A 153 2.49 15.17 10.01
CA LEU A 153 1.91 13.88 10.38
C LEU A 153 1.09 13.30 9.21
N GLU A 154 0.22 14.10 8.61
CA GLU A 154 -0.58 13.68 7.45
C GLU A 154 0.32 13.34 6.26
N ARG A 155 1.35 14.14 5.98
CA ARG A 155 2.36 13.83 4.95
C ARG A 155 3.10 12.53 5.22
N ALA A 156 3.45 12.27 6.49
CA ALA A 156 4.11 11.03 6.87
C ALA A 156 3.19 9.82 6.67
N PHE A 157 1.92 9.95 7.05
CA PHE A 157 0.91 8.92 6.84
C PHE A 157 0.67 8.63 5.36
N GLN A 158 0.58 9.67 4.52
CA GLN A 158 0.44 9.49 3.07
C GLN A 158 1.64 8.74 2.47
N ARG A 159 2.87 9.15 2.81
CA ARG A 159 4.08 8.43 2.35
C ARG A 159 4.12 6.98 2.81
N GLN A 160 3.63 6.69 4.01
CA GLN A 160 3.55 5.33 4.51
C GLN A 160 2.59 4.48 3.67
N GLN A 161 1.41 5.01 3.32
CA GLN A 161 0.45 4.31 2.46
C GLN A 161 1.02 4.08 1.06
N GLU A 162 1.67 5.08 0.47
CA GLU A 162 2.32 4.97 -0.83
C GLU A 162 3.41 3.89 -0.83
N ALA A 163 4.23 3.85 0.23
CA ALA A 163 5.26 2.83 0.39
C ALA A 163 4.68 1.42 0.56
N GLU A 164 3.59 1.26 1.32
CA GLU A 164 2.92 -0.03 1.48
C GLU A 164 2.33 -0.54 0.15
N LEU A 165 1.68 0.35 -0.60
CA LEU A 165 1.14 0.03 -1.93
C LEU A 165 2.25 -0.35 -2.90
N ALA A 166 3.35 0.40 -2.92
CA ALA A 166 4.52 0.10 -3.75
C ALA A 166 5.16 -1.25 -3.38
N ALA A 167 5.31 -1.55 -2.09
CA ALA A 167 5.81 -2.83 -1.62
C ALA A 167 4.92 -4.00 -2.07
N ARG A 168 3.59 -3.80 -2.02
CA ARG A 168 2.62 -4.81 -2.48
C ARG A 168 2.68 -5.05 -3.98
N GLN A 169 2.93 -4.00 -4.77
CA GLN A 169 3.14 -4.11 -6.21
C GLN A 169 4.45 -4.82 -6.53
N ALA A 170 5.55 -4.43 -5.88
CA ALA A 170 6.85 -5.05 -6.04
C ALA A 170 6.82 -6.55 -5.70
N GLU A 171 6.12 -6.95 -4.63
CA GLU A 171 5.99 -8.36 -4.27
C GLU A 171 5.21 -9.15 -5.33
N LYS A 172 4.12 -8.60 -5.87
CA LYS A 172 3.38 -9.23 -6.98
C LYS A 172 4.26 -9.40 -8.22
N GLU A 173 5.07 -8.39 -8.55
CA GLU A 173 6.00 -8.46 -9.67
C GLU A 173 7.09 -9.51 -9.44
N ARG A 174 7.61 -9.63 -8.23
CA ARG A 174 8.61 -10.65 -7.88
C ARG A 174 8.06 -12.06 -8.03
N VAL A 175 6.86 -12.31 -7.51
CA VAL A 175 6.18 -13.61 -7.64
C VAL A 175 5.91 -13.94 -9.11
N GLU A 176 5.43 -12.98 -9.91
CA GLU A 176 5.18 -13.24 -11.33
C GLU A 176 6.49 -13.46 -12.11
N LYS A 177 7.56 -12.72 -11.79
CA LYS A 177 8.91 -12.96 -12.35
C LYS A 177 9.40 -14.38 -12.03
N GLU A 178 9.30 -14.80 -10.78
CA GLU A 178 9.68 -16.16 -10.36
C GLU A 178 8.86 -17.23 -11.10
N ARG A 179 7.55 -17.02 -11.25
CA ARG A 179 6.67 -17.91 -11.99
C ARG A 179 7.05 -18.02 -13.48
N VAL A 180 7.39 -16.90 -14.11
CA VAL A 180 7.85 -16.87 -15.50
C VAL A 180 9.21 -17.56 -15.63
N GLU A 181 10.15 -17.30 -14.73
CA GLU A 181 11.45 -17.96 -14.71
C GLU A 181 11.33 -19.47 -14.48
N ALA A 182 10.46 -19.91 -13.59
CA ALA A 182 10.18 -21.32 -13.37
C ALA A 182 9.64 -22.00 -14.64
N ARG A 183 8.73 -21.34 -15.37
CA ARG A 183 8.26 -21.84 -16.68
C ARG A 183 9.40 -21.93 -17.69
N LYS A 184 10.26 -20.91 -17.77
CA LYS A 184 11.44 -20.91 -18.66
C LYS A 184 12.40 -22.05 -18.31
N ARG A 185 12.68 -22.27 -17.02
CA ARG A 185 13.55 -23.37 -16.55
C ARG A 185 12.99 -24.74 -16.93
N ARG A 186 11.68 -24.96 -16.76
CA ARG A 186 11.01 -26.21 -17.16
C ARG A 186 11.11 -26.45 -18.67
N GLU A 187 10.89 -25.42 -19.49
CA GLU A 187 11.00 -25.55 -20.95
C GLU A 187 12.44 -25.84 -21.39
N VAL A 188 13.43 -25.17 -20.78
CA VAL A 188 14.86 -25.43 -21.05
C VAL A 188 15.26 -26.86 -20.66
N GLN A 189 14.75 -27.38 -19.53
CA GLN A 189 14.95 -28.78 -19.15
C GLN A 189 14.34 -29.73 -20.19
N ARG A 190 13.11 -29.49 -20.63
CA ARG A 190 12.44 -30.30 -21.67
C ARG A 190 13.29 -30.38 -22.95
N ILE A 191 13.78 -29.24 -23.44
CA ILE A 191 14.61 -29.16 -24.64
C ILE A 191 15.95 -29.91 -24.44
N THR A 192 16.58 -29.75 -23.29
CA THR A 192 17.84 -30.43 -22.97
C THR A 192 17.67 -31.96 -22.95
N ASP A 193 16.61 -32.46 -22.32
CA ASP A 193 16.29 -33.89 -22.27
C ASP A 193 15.93 -34.47 -23.64
N GLU A 194 15.26 -33.68 -24.49
CA GLU A 194 14.95 -34.04 -25.87
C GLU A 194 16.23 -34.15 -26.72
N ARG A 195 17.14 -33.17 -26.61
CA ARG A 195 18.46 -33.23 -27.28
C ARG A 195 19.31 -34.40 -26.81
N ARG A 196 19.29 -34.73 -25.50
CA ARG A 196 20.01 -35.88 -24.95
C ARG A 196 19.50 -37.20 -25.56
N ARG A 197 18.17 -37.39 -25.57
CA ARG A 197 17.53 -38.57 -26.18
C ARG A 197 17.79 -38.67 -27.69
N GLU A 198 17.83 -37.55 -28.40
CA GLU A 198 18.18 -37.53 -29.82
C GLU A 198 19.66 -37.92 -30.04
N GLY A 199 20.57 -37.45 -29.18
CA GLY A 199 21.97 -37.87 -29.17
C GLY A 199 22.13 -39.38 -28.98
N GLU A 200 21.42 -39.95 -28.01
CA GLU A 200 21.39 -41.41 -27.74
C GLU A 200 20.85 -42.20 -28.94
N ARG A 201 19.80 -41.72 -29.61
CA ARG A 201 19.25 -42.32 -30.84
C ARG A 201 20.24 -42.30 -31.99
N ARG A 202 20.96 -41.19 -32.18
CA ARG A 202 22.02 -41.07 -33.21
C ARG A 202 23.24 -41.94 -32.91
N GLN A 203 23.47 -42.28 -31.64
CA GLN A 203 24.54 -43.19 -31.23
C GLN A 203 24.15 -44.65 -31.47
N GLY A 204 22.94 -45.07 -31.05
CA GLY A 204 22.43 -46.41 -31.36
C GLY A 204 22.21 -46.68 -32.86
N GLN A 205 21.97 -45.65 -33.68
CA GLN A 205 21.91 -45.79 -35.14
C GLN A 205 23.30 -45.93 -35.81
N ARG A 206 24.39 -45.50 -35.14
CA ARG A 206 25.77 -45.75 -35.59
C ARG A 206 26.22 -47.18 -35.29
N ASP A 207 25.71 -47.78 -34.22
CA ASP A 207 26.04 -49.16 -33.83
C ASP A 207 25.32 -50.25 -34.65
N LEU A 208 24.39 -49.86 -35.55
CA LEU A 208 23.62 -50.76 -36.44
C LEU A 208 24.09 -50.78 -37.90
N ARG A 209 25.28 -50.23 -38.22
CA ARG A 209 25.91 -50.38 -39.54
C ARG A 209 27.13 -51.32 -39.48
N PRO A 210 27.05 -52.55 -40.01
CA PRO A 210 28.23 -53.36 -40.27
C PRO A 210 28.90 -52.91 -41.59
N GLY A 211 30.18 -52.53 -41.50
CA GLY A 211 31.21 -52.64 -42.54
C GLY A 211 30.95 -52.11 -43.95
N GLN A 212 31.63 -51.01 -44.30
CA GLN A 212 32.32 -50.95 -45.59
C GLN A 212 33.58 -50.10 -45.44
N GLU A 213 34.72 -50.79 -45.31
CA GLU A 213 36.03 -50.23 -45.55
C GLU A 213 36.12 -49.83 -47.03
N MET A 214 36.48 -48.58 -47.31
CA MET A 214 37.12 -48.22 -48.57
C MET A 214 38.30 -47.32 -48.27
N ASN A 215 39.45 -47.90 -48.59
CA ASN A 215 40.78 -47.37 -48.59
C ASN A 215 40.91 -46.26 -49.65
N GLY A 216 41.67 -45.21 -49.37
CA GLY A 216 41.90 -44.11 -50.32
C GLY A 216 42.74 -43.00 -49.71
N GLY A 217 44.04 -43.26 -49.56
CA GLY A 217 45.00 -42.26 -49.13
C GLY A 217 45.22 -41.17 -50.18
N ILE A 218 45.65 -40.00 -49.70
CA ILE A 218 46.57 -39.08 -50.37
C ILE A 218 47.41 -38.45 -49.25
N GLU A 219 48.71 -38.73 -49.27
CA GLU A 219 49.74 -38.06 -48.49
C GLU A 219 49.94 -36.64 -49.02
N ILE A 220 50.05 -35.62 -48.15
CA ILE A 220 51.01 -34.52 -48.35
C ILE A 220 51.60 -34.13 -47.00
N SER A 221 52.93 -34.24 -46.96
CA SER A 221 53.92 -33.76 -45.98
C SER A 221 53.67 -32.34 -45.47
N ASP A 222 53.97 -32.06 -44.19
CA ASP A 222 55.08 -31.14 -43.90
C ASP A 222 55.55 -31.13 -42.44
N LYS A 223 56.88 -31.15 -42.33
CA LYS A 223 57.66 -31.02 -41.10
C LYS A 223 57.80 -29.54 -40.68
N PRO A 224 58.17 -29.28 -39.42
CA PRO A 224 58.05 -27.98 -38.77
C PRO A 224 59.32 -27.11 -38.90
N THR A 225 59.23 -25.80 -38.58
CA THR A 225 60.12 -25.04 -37.65
C THR A 225 60.20 -23.51 -37.92
N ARG A 226 60.17 -22.72 -36.82
CA ARG A 226 60.75 -21.36 -36.54
C ARG A 226 59.95 -20.04 -36.77
N LEU A 227 59.49 -19.47 -35.63
CA LEU A 227 59.61 -18.12 -35.01
C LEU A 227 60.32 -16.95 -35.79
N PRO A 228 60.27 -15.66 -35.33
CA PRO A 228 59.19 -14.80 -34.79
C PRO A 228 59.25 -13.32 -35.32
N HIS A 229 58.46 -12.42 -34.70
CA HIS A 229 58.65 -10.94 -34.52
C HIS A 229 57.97 -9.90 -35.45
N GLU A 230 57.12 -9.09 -34.79
CA GLU A 230 56.81 -7.64 -34.86
C GLU A 230 56.69 -6.88 -36.19
N THR A 231 55.60 -6.12 -36.33
CA THR A 231 55.58 -4.64 -36.20
C THR A 231 54.14 -4.10 -36.21
N ALA A 232 53.97 -2.94 -35.56
CA ALA A 232 52.73 -2.23 -35.26
C ALA A 232 52.06 -1.58 -36.50
N ASP A 233 50.73 -1.40 -36.49
CA ASP A 233 50.09 -0.10 -36.23
C ASP A 233 48.54 -0.10 -36.33
N SER A 234 47.89 0.62 -35.40
CA SER A 234 46.60 1.34 -35.55
C SER A 234 45.24 0.55 -35.57
N PRO A 235 44.05 1.19 -35.39
CA PRO A 235 43.33 1.19 -34.11
C PRO A 235 41.95 0.46 -34.16
N ILE A 236 41.49 0.00 -32.99
CA ILE A 236 40.21 -0.71 -32.83
C ILE A 236 39.07 0.28 -32.63
N GLY A 237 38.15 0.31 -33.59
CA GLY A 237 36.77 0.74 -33.41
C GLY A 237 35.85 -0.31 -34.03
N LEU A 238 35.03 -1.00 -33.22
CA LEU A 238 34.00 -1.91 -33.73
C LEU A 238 32.75 -1.86 -32.87
N GLN A 239 31.65 -1.72 -33.60
CA GLN A 239 30.31 -1.42 -33.14
C GLN A 239 29.49 -2.66 -32.74
N LYS A 240 28.40 -2.33 -32.05
CA LYS A 240 27.26 -3.10 -31.56
C LYS A 240 26.50 -3.95 -32.58
N SER A 241 25.60 -4.76 -31.99
CA SER A 241 24.21 -5.12 -32.37
C SER A 241 24.07 -6.58 -32.83
N SER A 242 23.39 -7.47 -32.11
CA SER A 242 21.99 -7.55 -31.62
C SER A 242 20.98 -7.99 -32.67
N SER A 243 20.30 -9.09 -32.33
CA SER A 243 18.89 -9.37 -32.58
C SER A 243 18.49 -9.95 -33.95
N ILE A 244 17.94 -11.17 -33.91
CA ILE A 244 17.03 -11.69 -34.95
C ILE A 244 15.67 -11.90 -34.28
N SER A 245 14.70 -11.12 -34.73
CA SER A 245 13.27 -11.24 -34.48
C SER A 245 12.58 -10.84 -35.77
N SER A 246 12.13 -11.80 -36.59
CA SER A 246 11.13 -11.59 -37.66
C SER A 246 11.03 -12.80 -38.59
N LEU A 247 10.26 -13.82 -38.22
CA LEU A 247 9.64 -14.71 -39.21
C LEU A 247 8.32 -15.18 -38.61
N PHE A 248 7.21 -14.49 -38.89
CA PHE A 248 5.90 -15.09 -39.20
C PHE A 248 4.89 -13.97 -39.50
N GLY A 249 4.38 -14.01 -40.72
CA GLY A 249 3.46 -13.07 -41.38
C GLY A 249 3.87 -13.00 -42.85
N ASP A 250 3.05 -13.25 -43.86
CA ASP A 250 1.59 -13.33 -43.92
C ASP A 250 1.17 -13.83 -45.33
N ARG A 251 -0.15 -14.04 -45.53
CA ARG A 251 -0.93 -14.28 -46.80
C ARG A 251 -1.31 -15.73 -47.11
N LEU A 252 -2.53 -16.07 -47.57
CA LEU A 252 -3.79 -15.35 -47.85
C LEU A 252 -4.93 -16.40 -48.05
N ASN A 253 -6.09 -16.13 -47.44
CA ASN A 253 -7.48 -16.21 -47.96
C ASN A 253 -7.95 -17.36 -48.91
N ARG A 254 -9.01 -18.09 -48.51
CA ARG A 254 -10.06 -18.67 -49.39
C ARG A 254 -11.39 -18.92 -48.66
N LYS A 255 -12.49 -18.56 -49.33
CA LYS A 255 -13.93 -18.79 -49.00
C LYS A 255 -14.33 -20.27 -49.10
N GLY A 256 -15.37 -20.68 -48.36
CA GLY A 256 -16.24 -21.82 -48.70
C GLY A 256 -16.83 -22.58 -47.51
N ASP A 257 -18.16 -22.70 -47.47
CA ASP A 257 -19.04 -23.34 -46.48
C ASP A 257 -18.66 -24.76 -46.00
N ILE A 258 -18.98 -25.09 -44.73
CA ILE A 258 -19.60 -26.37 -44.29
C ILE A 258 -20.21 -26.18 -42.87
N LYS A 259 -21.38 -26.79 -42.67
CA LYS A 259 -22.35 -26.59 -41.57
C LYS A 259 -22.09 -27.46 -40.31
N ARG A 260 -22.51 -26.88 -39.17
CA ARG A 260 -23.30 -27.47 -38.05
C ARG A 260 -22.72 -28.67 -37.27
N ALA A 261 -22.49 -28.44 -35.98
CA ALA A 261 -23.03 -29.27 -34.90
C ALA A 261 -23.32 -28.38 -33.67
N GLU A 262 -24.54 -28.49 -33.15
CA GLU A 262 -25.04 -27.82 -31.95
C GLU A 262 -24.36 -28.37 -30.69
N SER A 263 -24.08 -27.51 -29.70
CA SER A 263 -24.19 -27.93 -28.30
C SER A 263 -24.25 -26.73 -27.36
N MET A 264 -25.36 -26.65 -26.62
CA MET A 264 -25.59 -25.87 -25.39
C MET A 264 -25.54 -24.35 -25.49
N LYS A 265 -26.68 -23.76 -25.89
CA LYS A 265 -27.09 -22.45 -25.36
C LYS A 265 -27.36 -22.61 -23.86
N SER A 266 -26.38 -22.29 -23.02
CA SER A 266 -26.68 -21.86 -21.66
C SER A 266 -27.16 -20.42 -21.75
N ASP A 267 -28.47 -20.21 -21.65
CA ASP A 267 -29.04 -18.89 -21.42
C ASP A 267 -28.37 -18.29 -20.18
N LEU A 268 -27.42 -17.38 -20.39
CA LEU A 268 -26.91 -16.50 -19.36
C LEU A 268 -28.06 -15.57 -18.99
N LYS A 269 -28.93 -16.02 -18.07
CA LYS A 269 -29.79 -15.11 -17.32
C LYS A 269 -28.87 -14.06 -16.71
N LYS A 270 -29.01 -12.81 -17.16
CA LYS A 270 -28.40 -11.64 -16.52
C LYS A 270 -28.58 -11.79 -15.01
N PRO A 271 -27.52 -11.62 -14.18
CA PRO A 271 -27.66 -11.74 -12.74
C PRO A 271 -28.76 -10.76 -12.29
N LYS A 272 -29.83 -11.28 -11.69
CA LYS A 272 -30.81 -10.43 -11.03
C LYS A 272 -30.06 -9.70 -9.93
N ARG A 273 -29.93 -8.37 -10.07
CA ARG A 273 -29.30 -7.46 -9.08
C ARG A 273 -30.09 -7.35 -7.75
N THR A 274 -31.11 -8.19 -7.58
CA THR A 274 -32.13 -8.10 -6.54
C THR A 274 -32.11 -9.42 -5.76
N PRO A 275 -31.55 -9.45 -4.54
CA PRO A 275 -31.49 -10.68 -3.74
C PRO A 275 -32.87 -11.00 -3.14
N SER A 276 -33.27 -12.27 -3.14
CA SER A 276 -34.46 -12.76 -2.41
C SER A 276 -34.02 -13.29 -1.05
N PHE A 277 -34.58 -12.73 0.04
CA PHE A 277 -33.99 -12.90 1.37
C PHE A 277 -34.65 -13.99 2.23
N THR A 278 -33.87 -14.94 2.79
CA THR A 278 -34.38 -15.95 3.74
C THR A 278 -33.96 -15.66 5.18
N THR A 279 -34.88 -15.19 6.02
CA THR A 279 -34.66 -15.04 7.47
C THR A 279 -34.76 -16.41 8.15
N ARG A 280 -33.73 -16.85 8.89
CA ARG A 280 -33.85 -18.04 9.76
C ARG A 280 -34.80 -17.76 10.93
N ARG A 281 -35.92 -18.53 10.97
CA ARG A 281 -37.00 -18.64 11.99
C ARG A 281 -37.95 -17.44 12.15
N ARG A 282 -39.23 -17.72 11.84
CA ARG A 282 -40.44 -16.90 12.03
C ARG A 282 -40.61 -16.41 13.48
N THR A 283 -40.91 -15.13 13.65
CA THR A 283 -41.60 -14.61 14.83
C THR A 283 -42.93 -13.95 14.42
N GLN A 284 -43.96 -14.15 15.25
CA GLN A 284 -45.35 -13.74 15.02
C GLN A 284 -45.56 -12.21 14.95
N SER A 285 -44.54 -11.38 15.24
CA SER A 285 -44.62 -9.92 15.20
C SER A 285 -44.54 -9.31 13.79
N PHE A 286 -44.35 -10.13 12.75
CA PHE A 286 -44.31 -9.68 11.36
C PHE A 286 -45.69 -9.44 10.73
N ARG A 287 -46.79 -9.71 11.42
CA ARG A 287 -48.15 -9.46 10.86
C ARG A 287 -48.45 -7.98 10.64
N LYS A 288 -47.70 -7.05 11.25
CA LYS A 288 -47.86 -5.61 10.99
C LYS A 288 -47.11 -5.12 9.74
N LEU A 289 -46.35 -6.00 9.09
CA LEU A 289 -45.60 -5.76 7.84
C LEU A 289 -46.17 -6.58 6.66
N GLN A 290 -47.38 -7.12 6.80
CA GLN A 290 -48.08 -7.97 5.82
C GLN A 290 -48.56 -7.23 4.55
N LYS A 291 -47.88 -6.15 4.16
CA LYS A 291 -48.08 -5.43 2.90
C LYS A 291 -46.80 -5.31 2.08
N LEU A 292 -45.91 -6.29 2.19
CA LEU A 292 -44.77 -6.40 1.29
C LEU A 292 -44.67 -7.84 0.75
N GLU A 293 -45.59 -8.19 -0.14
CA GLU A 293 -45.54 -9.40 -1.00
C GLU A 293 -44.38 -9.34 -2.02
N GLN A 294 -43.39 -8.46 -1.82
CA GLN A 294 -42.30 -8.16 -2.77
C GLN A 294 -40.89 -8.30 -2.16
N LEU A 295 -40.72 -9.12 -1.11
CA LEU A 295 -39.36 -9.51 -0.64
C LEU A 295 -38.58 -10.32 -1.69
N ASP A 296 -39.27 -10.88 -2.68
CA ASP A 296 -38.67 -11.61 -3.80
C ASP A 296 -38.10 -10.69 -4.88
N GLN A 297 -38.40 -9.38 -4.81
CA GLN A 297 -37.95 -8.37 -5.78
C GLN A 297 -37.59 -7.07 -5.04
N LEU A 298 -36.52 -7.10 -4.26
CA LEU A 298 -35.92 -5.89 -3.70
C LEU A 298 -35.33 -5.02 -4.81
N PRO A 299 -35.28 -3.68 -4.66
CA PRO A 299 -34.54 -2.82 -5.59
C PRO A 299 -33.06 -3.24 -5.67
N PRO A 300 -32.34 -2.86 -6.75
CA PRO A 300 -30.92 -3.16 -6.87
C PRO A 300 -30.13 -2.57 -5.70
N VAL A 301 -29.03 -3.22 -5.34
CA VAL A 301 -28.10 -2.73 -4.32
C VAL A 301 -27.61 -1.34 -4.70
N GLU A 302 -27.82 -0.37 -3.81
CA GLU A 302 -27.39 1.02 -3.96
C GLU A 302 -26.02 1.24 -3.30
N ILE A 303 -25.88 0.76 -2.06
CA ILE A 303 -24.67 0.94 -1.25
C ILE A 303 -24.35 -0.37 -0.54
N GLN A 304 -23.08 -0.75 -0.53
CA GLN A 304 -22.58 -1.90 0.22
C GLN A 304 -21.29 -1.51 0.96
N GLY A 305 -21.11 -2.02 2.16
CA GLY A 305 -19.93 -1.71 2.97
C GLY A 305 -19.86 -2.53 4.25
N ILE A 306 -18.77 -2.35 4.99
CA ILE A 306 -18.59 -2.96 6.30
C ILE A 306 -19.02 -1.93 7.34
N LEU A 307 -19.92 -2.32 8.24
CA LEU A 307 -20.40 -1.46 9.31
C LEU A 307 -20.27 -2.18 10.65
N ASP A 308 -19.68 -1.49 11.62
CA ASP A 308 -19.67 -1.95 13.00
C ASP A 308 -20.99 -1.55 13.67
N ARG A 309 -21.71 -2.56 14.12
CA ARG A 309 -23.01 -2.38 14.79
C ARG A 309 -22.94 -2.90 16.20
N LYS A 310 -23.28 -2.04 17.16
CA LYS A 310 -23.55 -2.48 18.53
C LYS A 310 -24.83 -3.30 18.56
N HIS A 311 -24.72 -4.58 18.90
CA HIS A 311 -25.87 -5.49 18.91
C HIS A 311 -26.67 -5.32 20.21
N GLU A 312 -27.64 -4.40 20.21
CA GLU A 312 -28.44 -4.12 21.41
C GLU A 312 -29.70 -4.98 21.54
N LEU A 313 -30.22 -5.46 20.41
CA LEU A 313 -31.48 -6.19 20.31
C LEU A 313 -31.31 -7.45 19.46
N GLN A 314 -31.79 -8.57 19.97
CA GLN A 314 -31.99 -9.82 19.23
C GLN A 314 -33.30 -9.75 18.42
N SER A 315 -33.47 -10.68 17.48
CA SER A 315 -34.70 -10.87 16.71
C SER A 315 -35.92 -10.89 17.64
N GLY A 316 -36.90 -10.02 17.37
CA GLY A 316 -38.10 -9.86 18.21
C GLY A 316 -38.01 -8.78 19.30
N GLY A 317 -37.05 -7.86 19.22
CA GLY A 317 -36.98 -6.70 20.12
C GLY A 317 -36.53 -7.01 21.55
N LYS A 318 -36.05 -8.24 21.80
CA LYS A 318 -35.48 -8.62 23.09
C LYS A 318 -34.07 -8.06 23.20
N LYS A 319 -33.71 -7.54 24.38
CA LYS A 319 -32.35 -7.08 24.68
C LYS A 319 -31.34 -8.22 24.49
N ALA A 320 -30.25 -7.96 23.75
CA ALA A 320 -29.22 -8.96 23.52
C ALA A 320 -28.43 -9.27 24.80
N ALA A 321 -28.15 -10.56 25.03
CA ALA A 321 -27.36 -11.03 26.16
C ALA A 321 -25.88 -10.59 26.08
N ILE A 322 -25.36 -10.41 24.85
CA ILE A 322 -24.02 -9.91 24.59
C ILE A 322 -24.16 -8.64 23.74
N ARG A 323 -23.75 -7.51 24.31
CA ARG A 323 -23.83 -6.15 23.69
C ARG A 323 -22.48 -5.68 23.18
N SER A 324 -21.77 -6.57 22.48
CA SER A 324 -20.52 -6.21 21.82
C SER A 324 -20.79 -5.54 20.47
N TRP A 325 -19.83 -4.76 20.00
CA TRP A 325 -19.78 -4.35 18.61
C TRP A 325 -19.53 -5.58 17.72
N LYS A 326 -20.25 -5.66 16.61
CA LYS A 326 -20.05 -6.69 15.59
C LYS A 326 -19.90 -6.03 14.23
N THR A 327 -18.83 -6.39 13.56
CA THR A 327 -18.55 -6.03 12.17
C THR A 327 -19.45 -6.86 11.27
N LEU A 328 -20.29 -6.21 10.48
CA LEU A 328 -21.24 -6.85 9.57
C LEU A 328 -21.11 -6.27 8.17
N TYR A 329 -21.18 -7.15 7.18
CA TYR A 329 -21.33 -6.74 5.79
C TYR A 329 -22.75 -6.22 5.58
N THR A 330 -22.89 -4.95 5.25
CA THR A 330 -24.16 -4.23 5.24
C THR A 330 -24.50 -3.77 3.83
N VAL A 331 -25.75 -3.99 3.43
CA VAL A 331 -26.23 -3.70 2.08
C VAL A 331 -27.52 -2.90 2.15
N LEU A 332 -27.56 -1.77 1.46
CA LEU A 332 -28.73 -0.93 1.31
C LEU A 332 -29.39 -1.20 -0.05
N CYS A 333 -30.67 -1.59 -0.01
CA CYS A 333 -31.52 -1.76 -1.18
C CYS A 333 -32.73 -0.83 -1.02
N GLY A 334 -32.67 0.37 -1.63
CA GLY A 334 -33.66 1.42 -1.43
C GLY A 334 -33.78 1.81 0.05
N GLN A 335 -34.96 1.63 0.64
CA GLN A 335 -35.19 1.94 2.06
C GLN A 335 -34.83 0.79 3.00
N LEU A 336 -34.35 -0.35 2.49
CA LEU A 336 -34.10 -1.54 3.29
C LEU A 336 -32.61 -1.75 3.53
N LEU A 337 -32.20 -1.70 4.79
CA LEU A 337 -30.85 -1.99 5.24
C LEU A 337 -30.75 -3.45 5.72
N CYS A 338 -29.93 -4.24 5.04
CA CYS A 338 -29.72 -5.67 5.29
C CYS A 338 -28.31 -5.94 5.86
N PHE A 339 -28.18 -6.97 6.68
CA PHE A 339 -26.93 -7.26 7.40
C PHE A 339 -26.50 -8.73 7.26
N PHE A 340 -25.26 -8.94 6.87
CA PHE A 340 -24.64 -10.24 6.60
C PHE A 340 -23.38 -10.39 7.42
N LYS A 341 -22.94 -11.64 7.63
CA LYS A 341 -21.69 -11.92 8.33
C LYS A 341 -20.48 -11.50 7.48
N ASP A 342 -20.53 -11.82 6.20
CA ASP A 342 -19.51 -11.59 5.20
C ASP A 342 -20.16 -11.44 3.80
N GLN A 343 -19.34 -11.19 2.78
CA GLN A 343 -19.79 -11.03 1.40
C GLN A 343 -20.32 -12.36 0.82
N ASP A 344 -19.82 -13.50 1.29
CA ASP A 344 -20.29 -14.81 0.86
C ASP A 344 -21.71 -15.08 1.36
N ASP A 345 -22.03 -14.73 2.60
CA ASP A 345 -23.39 -14.79 3.15
C ASP A 345 -24.35 -13.85 2.39
N PHE A 346 -23.87 -12.72 1.85
CA PHE A 346 -24.67 -11.86 0.96
C PHE A 346 -24.97 -12.54 -0.37
N VAL A 347 -23.97 -13.14 -1.03
CA VAL A 347 -24.15 -13.89 -2.28
C VAL A 347 -25.10 -15.09 -2.05
N ALA A 348 -25.00 -15.74 -0.90
CA ALA A 348 -25.87 -16.82 -0.48
C ALA A 348 -27.25 -16.36 0.05
N SER A 349 -27.53 -15.05 0.07
CA SER A 349 -28.78 -14.45 0.56
C SER A 349 -29.16 -14.88 1.99
N LYS A 350 -28.16 -14.99 2.87
CA LYS A 350 -28.25 -15.46 4.26
C LYS A 350 -27.87 -14.34 5.25
N ALA A 351 -28.87 -13.60 5.73
CA ALA A 351 -28.64 -12.48 6.65
C ALA A 351 -28.36 -13.00 8.05
N ALA A 352 -27.47 -12.27 8.70
CA ALA A 352 -27.12 -12.47 10.08
C ALA A 352 -28.22 -11.96 11.02
N THR A 353 -28.93 -10.89 10.64
CA THR A 353 -29.98 -10.27 11.46
C THR A 353 -31.16 -9.78 10.61
N SER A 354 -32.28 -9.48 11.26
CA SER A 354 -33.46 -8.91 10.62
C SER A 354 -33.12 -7.57 9.93
N PRO A 355 -33.57 -7.36 8.67
CA PRO A 355 -33.42 -6.07 7.99
C PRO A 355 -34.12 -4.92 8.72
N ILE A 356 -33.67 -3.69 8.46
CA ILE A 356 -34.25 -2.46 9.02
C ILE A 356 -34.71 -1.56 7.89
N ILE A 357 -35.86 -0.92 8.07
CA ILE A 357 -36.35 0.10 7.15
C ILE A 357 -35.84 1.46 7.61
N ILE A 358 -35.15 2.18 6.73
CA ILE A 358 -34.74 3.55 6.94
C ILE A 358 -35.80 4.46 6.31
N PHE A 359 -36.53 5.17 7.17
CA PHE A 359 -37.56 6.10 6.71
C PHE A 359 -36.90 7.34 6.08
N LYS A 360 -37.28 7.69 4.84
CA LYS A 360 -36.71 8.81 4.07
C LYS A 360 -35.18 8.72 3.80
N ALA A 361 -34.64 7.52 3.59
CA ALA A 361 -33.35 7.42 2.90
C ALA A 361 -33.52 7.99 1.49
N LYS A 362 -32.85 9.10 1.18
CA LYS A 362 -32.79 9.70 -0.15
C LYS A 362 -31.55 9.23 -0.87
#